data_AF-A0A2H9NWU3-F1
#
_entry.id   AF-A0A2H9NWU3-F1
#
_cell.length_a   1.000
_cell.length_b   1.000
_cell.length_c   1.000
_cell.angle_alpha   90.00
_cell.angle_beta   90.00
_cell.angle_gamma   90.00
#
_symmetry.space_group_name_H-M   'P 1'
#
loop_
_entity.id
_entity.type
_entity.pdbx_description
1 polymer ?
#
loop_
_entity_poly.entity_id
_entity_poly.type
_entity_poly.pdbx_seq_one_letter_code
_entity_poly.pdbx_strand_id
1 'polypeptide(L)' 'MPSFWRVINQVIRDADVILEVLDARFVDETRNPEVERKVAEAQKPLIFVINKCDLIPQELAEAYKKRLR' A
#
# COMPACT_ATOMS: atom_id res chain seq x y z
N MET A 1 -21.42 -2.36 12.86
CA MET A 1 -20.13 -2.44 12.14
C MET A 1 -19.31 -1.20 12.51
N PRO A 2 -18.05 -1.31 12.94
CA PRO A 2 -17.23 -0.13 13.13
C PRO A 2 -17.09 0.61 11.79
N SER A 3 -17.13 1.95 11.83
CA SER A 3 -16.87 2.77 10.64
C SER A 3 -15.51 2.41 10.06
N PHE A 4 -15.43 2.19 8.75
CA PHE A 4 -14.20 1.87 8.02
C PHE A 4 -13.06 2.81 8.40
N TRP A 5 -13.31 4.11 8.38
CA TRP A 5 -12.32 5.13 8.73
C TRP A 5 -11.88 5.09 10.19
N ARG A 6 -12.76 4.67 11.10
CA ARG A 6 -12.39 4.50 12.52
C ARG A 6 -11.33 3.41 12.67
N VAL A 7 -11.47 2.31 11.94
CA VAL A 7 -10.51 1.18 11.97
C VAL A 7 -9.19 1.60 11.33
N ILE A 8 -9.23 2.21 10.14
CA ILE A 8 -8.02 2.71 9.45
C ILE A 8 -7.23 3.64 10.36
N ASN A 9 -7.89 4.65 10.95
CA ASN A 9 -7.21 5.61 11.82
C ASN A 9 -6.64 4.96 13.08
N GLN A 10 -7.26 3.90 13.61
CA GLN A 10 -6.71 3.14 14.74
C GLN A 10 -5.46 2.37 14.33
N VAL A 11 -5.49 1.66 13.19
CA VAL A 11 -4.33 0.94 12.66
C VAL A 11 -3.17 1.88 12.39
N ILE A 12 -3.44 3.03 11.75
CA ILE A 12 -2.42 4.05 11.51
C ILE A 12 -1.84 4.56 12.82
N ARG A 13 -2.62 4.72 13.90
CA ARG A 13 -2.07 5.16 15.19
C ARG A 13 -1.23 4.09 15.89
N ASP A 14 -1.63 2.83 15.83
CA ASP A 14 -1.04 1.77 16.64
C ASP A 14 0.18 1.11 15.99
N ALA A 15 0.24 1.02 14.66
CA ALA A 15 1.30 0.30 13.96
C ALA A 15 2.58 1.12 13.83
N ASP A 16 3.76 0.51 14.01
CA ASP A 16 5.04 1.20 13.78
C ASP A 16 5.34 1.39 12.29
N VAL A 17 4.87 0.48 11.44
CA VAL A 17 5.05 0.47 9.98
C VAL A 17 3.76 0.03 9.31
N ILE A 18 3.41 0.66 8.18
CA ILE A 18 2.25 0.30 7.37
C ILE A 18 2.70 -0.39 6.08
N LEU A 19 2.02 -1.48 5.73
CA LEU A 19 2.19 -2.18 4.46
C LEU A 19 0.94 -1.99 3.60
N GLU A 20 1.10 -1.45 2.40
CA GLU A 20 0.02 -1.37 1.42
C GLU A 20 0.23 -2.44 0.35
N VAL A 21 -0.66 -3.42 0.34
CA VAL A 21 -0.58 -4.56 -0.56
C VAL A 21 -1.28 -4.23 -1.87
N LEU A 22 -0.52 -4.23 -2.97
CA LEU A 22 -0.98 -3.90 -4.32
C LEU A 22 -1.08 -5.18 -5.16
N ASP A 23 -2.10 -5.31 -5.99
CA ASP A 23 -2.20 -6.42 -6.95
C ASP A 23 -1.30 -6.12 -8.15
N ALA A 24 -0.39 -7.03 -8.50
CA ALA A 24 0.60 -6.85 -9.56
C ALA A 24 -0.01 -6.53 -10.93
N ARG A 25 -1.25 -6.91 -11.18
CA ARG A 25 -1.93 -6.63 -12.46
C ARG A 25 -2.53 -5.23 -12.53
N PHE A 26 -2.81 -4.62 -11.38
CA PHE A 26 -3.55 -3.36 -11.22
C PHE A 26 -2.90 -2.50 -10.14
N VAL A 27 -1.58 -2.31 -10.26
CA VAL A 27 -0.76 -1.69 -9.21
C VAL A 27 -1.22 -0.27 -8.90
N ASP A 28 -1.66 0.50 -9.89
CA ASP A 28 -2.05 1.90 -9.68
C ASP A 28 -3.49 2.02 -9.20
N GLU A 29 -4.38 1.12 -9.64
CA GLU A 29 -5.79 1.10 -9.26
C GLU A 29 -6.04 0.54 -7.86
N THR A 30 -5.11 -0.28 -7.36
CA THR A 30 -5.19 -0.85 -6.01
C THR A 30 -4.54 0.00 -4.92
N ARG A 31 -4.03 1.17 -5.28
CA ARG A 31 -3.53 2.18 -4.34
C ARG A 31 -4.66 2.99 -3.71
N ASN A 32 -4.42 3.48 -2.51
CA ASN A 32 -5.34 4.38 -1.81
C ASN A 32 -4.65 5.71 -1.43
N PRO A 33 -4.69 6.72 -2.33
CA PRO A 33 -4.03 8.01 -2.09
C PRO A 33 -4.50 8.77 -0.84
N GLU A 34 -5.70 8.49 -0.32
CA GLU A 34 -6.18 9.10 0.92
C GLU A 34 -5.53 8.45 2.15
N VAL A 35 -5.42 7.12 2.16
CA VAL A 35 -4.74 6.39 3.24
C VAL A 35 -3.25 6.70 3.22
N GLU A 36 -2.61 6.69 2.04
CA GLU A 36 -1.20 7.06 1.88
C GLU A 36 -0.90 8.45 2.49
N ARG A 37 -1.76 9.44 2.21
CA ARG A 37 -1.66 10.78 2.80
C ARG A 37 -1.77 10.77 4.32
N LYS A 38 -2.74 10.04 4.88
CA LYS A 38 -2.91 9.92 6.34
C LYS A 38 -1.70 9.26 7.01
N VAL A 39 -1.09 8.26 6.37
CA VAL A 39 0.12 7.59 6.89
C VAL A 39 1.30 8.56 6.86
N ALA A 40 1.46 9.33 5.78
CA ALA A 40 2.50 10.35 5.66
C ALA A 40 2.34 11.49 6.68
N GLU A 41 1.12 11.97 6.89
CA GLU A 41 0.79 12.97 7.93
C GLU A 41 1.09 12.45 9.35
N ALA A 42 0.88 11.15 9.58
CA ALA A 42 1.25 10.49 10.83
C ALA A 42 2.77 10.23 10.96
N GLN A 43 3.57 10.63 9.97
CA GLN A 43 5.02 10.43 9.88
C GLN A 43 5.44 8.97 10.05
N LYS A 44 4.61 8.04 9.56
CA LYS A 44 4.89 6.61 9.65
C LYS A 44 5.48 6.06 8.35
N PRO A 45 6.42 5.10 8.43
CA PRO A 45 6.90 4.41 7.25
C PRO A 45 5.76 3.67 6.54
N LEU A 46 5.66 3.87 5.23
CA LEU A 46 4.76 3.13 4.33
C LEU A 46 5.60 2.30 3.37
N ILE A 47 5.30 1.01 3.26
CA ILE A 47 5.95 0.09 2.32
C ILE A 47 4.90 -0.45 1.36
N PHE A 48 5.13 -0.28 0.06
CA PHE A 48 4.33 -0.93 -0.96
C PHE A 48 4.77 -2.39 -1.13
N VAL A 49 3.80 -3.30 -1.06
CA VAL A 49 4.01 -4.74 -1.24
C VAL A 49 3.26 -5.18 -2.49
N ILE A 50 3.98 -5.45 -3.57
CA ILE A 50 3.40 -5.95 -4.81
C ILE A 50 3.14 -7.46 -4.65
N ASN A 51 1.88 -7.86 -4.75
CA ASN A 51 1.41 -9.23 -4.55
C ASN A 51 0.84 -9.82 -5.84
N LYS A 52 0.80 -11.16 -5.94
CA LYS A 52 0.39 -11.92 -7.13
C LYS A 52 1.28 -11.70 -8.35
N CYS A 53 2.59 -11.56 -8.11
CA CYS A 53 3.58 -11.34 -9.17
C CYS A 53 3.67 -12.51 -10.17
N ASP A 54 3.16 -13.69 -9.82
CA ASP A 54 3.01 -14.85 -10.71
C ASP A 54 2.07 -14.59 -11.90
N LEU A 55 1.19 -13.59 -11.79
CA LEU A 55 0.21 -13.26 -12.84
C LEU A 55 0.72 -12.24 -13.86
N ILE A 56 1.97 -11.79 -13.76
CA ILE A 56 2.59 -10.84 -14.68
C ILE A 56 4.01 -11.29 -15.08
N PRO A 57 4.57 -10.78 -16.18
CA PRO A 57 5.98 -11.01 -16.51
C PRO A 57 6.92 -10.48 -15.42
N GLN A 58 8.02 -11.18 -15.17
CA GLN A 58 9.00 -10.81 -14.15
C GLN A 58 9.60 -9.41 -14.39
N GLU A 59 9.81 -9.05 -15.66
CA GLU A 59 10.33 -7.75 -16.06
C GLU A 59 9.42 -6.61 -15.64
N LEU A 60 8.09 -6.83 -15.69
CA LEU A 60 7.10 -5.86 -15.26
C LEU A 60 7.09 -5.71 -13.73
N ALA A 61 7.22 -6.81 -12.99
CA ALA A 61 7.35 -6.78 -11.54
C ALA A 61 8.60 -5.99 -11.09
N GLU A 62 9.73 -6.21 -11.76
CA GLU A 62 10.97 -5.46 -11.50
C GLU A 62 10.85 -3.98 -11.89
N ALA A 63 10.10 -3.65 -12.96
CA ALA A 63 9.81 -2.27 -13.31
C ALA A 63 8.99 -1.56 -12.21
N TYR A 64 7.98 -2.23 -11.64
CA TYR A 64 7.21 -1.68 -10.53
C TYR A 64 8.05 -1.47 -9.27
N LYS A 65 8.94 -2.39 -8.91
CA LYS A 65 9.87 -2.21 -7.78
C LYS A 65 10.80 -0.99 -7.93
N LYS A 66 11.16 -0.63 -9.16
CA LYS A 66 11.96 0.58 -9.42
C LYS A 66 11.14 1.86 -9.34
N ARG A 67 9.88 1.79 -9.80
CA ARG A 67 8.94 2.92 -9.84
C ARG A 67 8.37 3.27 -8.46
N LEU A 68 8.01 2.25 -7.69
CA LEU A 68 7.50 2.35 -6.33
C LEU A 68 8.67 2.24 -5.36
N ARG A 69 9.40 3.33 -5.18
CA ARG A 69 10.53 3.45 -4.27
C ARG A 69 10.22 4.42 -3.15
#